data_AF-A0A6H1A400-F1
#
_entry.id   AF-A0A6H1A400-F1
#
_cell.length_a   1.000
_cell.length_b   1.000
_cell.length_c   1.000
_cell.angle_alpha   90.00
_cell.angle_beta   90.00
_cell.angle_gamma   90.00
#
_symmetry.space_group_name_H-M   'P 1'
#
loop_
_entity.id
_entity.type
_entity.pdbx_description
1 polymer ?
#
loop_
_entity_poly.entity_id
_entity_poly.type
_entity_poly.pdbx_seq_one_letter_code
_entity_poly.pdbx_strand_id
1 'polypeptide(L)' 'MNSLWPMIVAEKTGIPDDKDVVAGWLGAAVLLALIVAVALLCWNFTHQIRKAKAAKDAGVYGDKPVDNSSEDDAQG' A
#
# COMPACT_ATOMS: atom_id res chain seq x y z
N MET A 1 28.72 -13.52 38.75
CA MET A 1 27.82 -14.68 38.96
C MET A 1 26.38 -14.18 39.08
N ASN A 2 25.68 -13.97 37.96
CA ASN A 2 24.21 -13.83 37.93
C ASN A 2 23.71 -14.36 36.56
N SER A 3 23.80 -15.67 36.37
CA SER A 3 23.18 -16.39 35.25
C SER A 3 21.71 -16.64 35.57
N LEU A 4 20.86 -15.64 35.37
CA LEU A 4 19.40 -15.74 35.52
C LEU A 4 18.69 -15.44 34.20
N TRP A 5 19.19 -15.97 33.07
CA TRP A 5 18.57 -15.81 31.75
C TRP A 5 17.82 -17.03 31.16
N PRO A 6 17.86 -18.29 31.67
CA PRO A 6 17.15 -19.37 30.98
C PRO A 6 15.90 -19.86 31.74
N MET A 7 14.91 -18.99 31.98
CA MET A 7 13.59 -19.40 32.49
C MET A 7 12.44 -19.18 31.48
N ILE A 8 12.74 -18.79 30.23
CA ILE A 8 11.70 -18.51 29.21
C ILE A 8 11.60 -19.59 28.11
N VAL A 9 12.46 -20.61 28.07
CA VAL A 9 12.32 -21.70 27.10
C VAL A 9 11.67 -22.89 27.79
N ALA A 10 10.38 -22.75 28.10
CA ALA A 10 9.50 -23.88 28.32
C ALA A 10 9.11 -24.43 26.95
N GLU A 11 9.79 -25.51 26.61
CA GLU A 11 9.54 -26.47 25.55
C GLU A 11 8.03 -26.80 25.40
N LYS A 12 7.42 -26.40 24.27
CA LYS A 12 6.08 -26.86 23.90
C LYS A 12 6.21 -27.81 22.70
N THR A 13 6.74 -29.00 22.93
CA THR A 13 6.72 -30.12 21.98
C THR A 13 5.37 -30.83 22.07
N GLY A 14 4.31 -30.12 21.68
CA GLY A 14 3.04 -30.72 21.31
C GLY A 14 2.78 -30.30 19.89
N ILE A 15 2.75 -31.25 18.95
CA ILE A 15 2.32 -30.98 17.58
C ILE A 15 0.93 -30.34 17.70
N PRO A 16 0.77 -29.05 17.33
CA PRO A 16 -0.52 -28.40 17.45
C PRO A 16 -1.52 -29.17 16.57
N ASP A 17 -2.69 -29.45 17.14
CA ASP A 17 -3.78 -30.10 16.43
C ASP A 17 -4.14 -29.25 15.20
N ASP A 18 -4.36 -29.86 14.02
CA ASP A 18 -4.50 -29.17 12.70
C ASP A 18 -5.62 -28.10 12.68
N LYS A 19 -6.44 -28.04 13.72
CA LYS A 19 -7.57 -27.13 13.87
C LYS A 19 -7.18 -25.80 14.51
N ASP A 20 -5.96 -25.69 15.04
CA ASP A 20 -5.40 -24.49 15.68
C ASP A 20 -4.70 -23.54 14.68
N VAL A 21 -4.56 -23.95 13.41
CA VAL A 21 -3.95 -23.14 12.33
C VAL A 21 -4.95 -22.37 11.48
N VAL A 22 -6.24 -22.46 11.78
CA VAL A 22 -7.23 -21.55 11.20
C VAL A 22 -7.14 -20.24 11.96
N ALA A 23 -6.49 -19.25 11.36
CA ALA A 23 -6.41 -17.90 11.90
C ALA A 23 -7.81 -17.47 12.35
N GLY A 24 -7.98 -17.32 13.66
CA GLY A 24 -9.24 -16.85 14.22
C GLY A 24 -9.63 -15.53 13.54
N TRP A 25 -10.89 -15.12 13.71
CA TRP A 25 -11.44 -13.86 13.19
C TRP A 25 -10.46 -12.66 13.28
N LEU A 26 -9.67 -12.59 14.35
CA LEU A 26 -8.64 -11.56 14.54
C LEU A 26 -7.58 -11.54 13.42
N GLY A 27 -7.09 -12.69 12.96
CA GLY A 27 -6.12 -12.77 11.87
C GLY A 27 -6.70 -12.29 10.54
N ALA A 28 -7.97 -12.61 10.26
CA ALA A 28 -8.68 -12.10 9.09
C ALA A 28 -8.84 -10.56 9.16
N ALA A 29 -9.18 -10.02 10.33
CA ALA A 29 -9.28 -8.58 10.56
C ALA A 29 -7.93 -7.85 10.36
N VAL A 30 -6.83 -8.41 10.87
CA VAL A 30 -5.49 -7.84 10.68
C VAL A 30 -5.07 -7.86 9.22
N LEU A 31 -5.36 -8.93 8.47
CA LEU A 31 -5.07 -9.01 7.04
C LEU A 31 -5.82 -7.92 6.26
N LEU A 32 -7.13 -7.76 6.53
CA LEU A 32 -7.94 -6.73 5.89
C LEU A 32 -7.45 -5.32 6.25
N ALA A 33 -7.10 -5.08 7.51
CA ALA A 33 -6.54 -3.80 7.95
C ALA A 33 -5.23 -3.47 7.20
N LEU A 34 -4.37 -4.47 6.98
CA LEU A 34 -3.13 -4.31 6.24
C LEU A 34 -3.39 -3.95 4.77
N ILE A 35 -4.35 -4.62 4.12
CA ILE A 35 -4.74 -4.32 2.74
C ILE A 35 -5.26 -2.88 2.62
N VAL A 36 -6.12 -2.46 3.55
CA VAL A 36 -6.66 -1.09 3.57
C VAL A 36 -5.54 -0.07 3.80
N ALA A 37 -4.62 -0.35 4.73
CA ALA A 37 -3.47 0.54 4.97
C ALA A 37 -2.62 0.73 3.71
N VAL A 38 -2.32 -0.36 2.98
CA VAL A 38 -1.58 -0.30 1.72
C VAL A 38 -2.38 0.43 0.63
N ALA A 39 -3.69 0.17 0.50
CA ALA A 39 -4.54 0.84 -0.47
C ALA A 39 -4.59 2.36 -0.25
N LEU A 40 -4.68 2.80 1.01
CA LEU A 40 -4.65 4.21 1.39
C LEU A 40 -3.29 4.85 1.11
N LEU A 41 -2.19 4.13 1.34
CA LEU A 41 -0.85 4.60 1.01
C LEU A 41 -0.69 4.79 -0.50
N CYS A 42 -1.09 3.80 -1.30
CA CYS A 42 -1.06 3.88 -2.76
C CYS A 42 -1.93 5.04 -3.27
N TRP A 43 -3.14 5.19 -2.74
CA TRP A 43 -4.02 6.32 -3.09
C TRP A 43 -3.34 7.65 -2.80
N ASN A 44 -2.79 7.82 -1.59
CA ASN A 44 -2.19 9.08 -1.18
C ASN A 44 -1.00 9.44 -2.09
N PHE A 45 -0.15 8.45 -2.38
CA PHE A 45 0.98 8.61 -3.26
C PHE A 45 0.57 8.97 -4.70
N THR A 46 -0.36 8.21 -5.30
CA THR A 46 -0.81 8.47 -6.67
C THR A 46 -1.58 9.79 -6.78
N HIS A 47 -2.32 10.19 -5.76
CA HIS A 47 -3.05 11.46 -5.75
C HIS A 47 -2.12 12.67 -5.85
N GLN A 48 -0.97 12.63 -5.18
CA GLN A 48 0.05 13.70 -5.28
C GLN A 48 0.68 13.76 -6.67
N ILE A 49 0.99 12.60 -7.27
CA ILE A 49 1.54 12.54 -8.65
C ILE A 49 0.54 13.13 -9.66
N ARG A 50 -0.75 12.83 -9.52
CA ARG A 50 -1.79 13.36 -10.42
C ARG A 50 -1.94 14.88 -10.29
N LYS A 51 -1.87 15.43 -9.08
CA LYS A 51 -1.91 16.88 -8.86
C LYS A 51 -0.71 17.59 -9.48
N ALA A 52 0.48 17.02 -9.35
CA ALA A 52 1.69 17.56 -9.98
C ALA A 52 1.59 17.54 -11.52
N LYS A 53 1.07 16.45 -12.10
CA LYS A 53 0.80 16.38 -13.55
C LYS A 53 -0.24 17.40 -13.99
N ALA A 54 -1.35 17.54 -13.28
CA ALA A 54 -2.38 18.53 -13.61
C ALA A 54 -1.86 19.98 -13.54
N ALA A 55 -1.00 20.31 -12.57
CA ALA A 55 -0.36 21.62 -12.48
C ALA A 55 0.64 21.86 -13.63
N LYS A 56 1.33 20.80 -14.07
CA LYS A 56 2.21 20.84 -15.24
C LYS A 56 1.41 21.03 -16.54
N ASP A 57 0.35 20.25 -16.72
CA ASP A 57 -0.51 20.31 -17.92
C ASP A 57 -1.31 21.64 -17.98
N ALA A 58 -1.59 22.25 -16.82
CA ALA A 58 -2.18 23.59 -16.72
C ALA A 58 -1.18 24.73 -17.01
N GLY A 59 0.07 24.44 -17.41
CA GLY A 59 1.04 25.45 -17.85
C GLY A 59 1.58 26.36 -16.73
N VAL A 60 1.35 26.02 -15.45
CA VAL A 60 1.74 26.85 -14.29
C VAL A 60 3.27 27.00 -14.17
N TYR A 61 4.04 26.09 -14.75
CA TYR A 61 5.51 26.14 -14.79
C TYR A 61 6.08 26.92 -15.99
N GLY A 62 5.25 27.61 -16.77
CA GLY A 62 5.71 28.50 -17.84
C GLY A 62 5.86 27.85 -19.22
N ASP A 63 5.20 26.73 -19.48
CA ASP A 63 5.13 26.10 -20.81
C ASP A 63 3.74 26.33 -21.42
N LYS A 64 3.69 26.64 -22.73
CA LYS A 64 2.43 26.97 -23.41
C LYS A 64 1.43 25.82 -23.28
N PRO A 65 0.15 26.09 -23.01
CA PRO A 65 -0.87 25.04 -22.95
C PRO A 65 -0.88 24.28 -24.28
N VAL A 66 -0.71 22.95 -24.21
CA VAL A 66 -0.87 22.06 -25.38
C VAL A 66 -2.37 21.93 -25.66
N ASP A 67 -2.82 22.71 -26.64
CA ASP A 67 -4.16 22.58 -27.20
C ASP A 67 -4.24 21.26 -27.98
N ASN A 68 -5.08 20.33 -27.53
CA ASN A 68 -5.32 19.05 -28.21
C ASN A 68 -6.40 19.19 -29.31
N SER A 69 -6.70 20.42 -29.74
CA SER A 69 -7.75 20.71 -30.72
C SER A 69 -7.26 20.80 -32.16
N SER A 70 -6.00 20.42 -32.46
CA SER A 70 -5.39 20.65 -33.78
C SER A 70 -5.03 19.39 -34.59
N GLU A 71 -5.46 18.19 -34.19
CA GLU A 71 -5.16 16.94 -34.93
C GLU A 71 -6.29 16.39 -35.82
N ASP A 72 -7.45 17.04 -35.94
CA ASP A 72 -8.61 16.52 -36.71
C ASP A 72 -8.68 17.01 -38.18
N ASP A 73 -7.74 17.85 -38.64
CA ASP A 73 -7.83 18.50 -39.97
C ASP A 73 -6.85 17.96 -41.04
N ALA A 74 -6.10 16.88 -40.76
CA ALA A 74 -5.06 16.35 -41.67
C ALA A 74 -5.31 14.93 -42.21
N GLN A 75 -6.58 14.52 -42.32
CA GLN A 75 -6.98 13.34 -43.11
C GLN A 75 -8.05 13.75 -44.12
N GLY A 76 -7.57 14.21 -45.28
CA GLY A 76 -8.30 14.37 -46.54
C GLY A 76 -7.45 13.86 -47.69
#